data_AF-A0A1J5LKU5-F1
#
_entry.id   AF-A0A1J5LKU5-F1
#
_cell.length_a   1.000
_cell.length_b   1.000
_cell.length_c   1.000
_cell.angle_alpha   90.00
_cell.angle_beta   90.00
_cell.angle_gamma   90.00
#
_symmetry.space_group_name_H-M   'P 1'
#
loop_
_entity.id
_entity.type
_entity.pdbx_description
1 polymer ?
#
loop_
_entity_poly.entity_id
_entity_poly.type
_entity_poly.pdbx_seq_one_letter_code
_entity_poly.pdbx_strand_id
1 'polypeptide(L)'
;MNWFKKSSTCSHCNTNKTKREFEGRPTCPDCKTKMLLSREPKRICPVDGEVLTKEHSNEIILDRCPKCKGIWLDPGEIEAIKEAAKAEGLALGMVL
;
A
#
# COMPACT_ATOMS: atom_id res chain seq x y z
N MET A 1 -20.12 10.36 23.57
CA MET A 1 -20.22 10.35 22.09
C MET A 1 -19.43 11.54 21.55
N ASN A 2 -18.25 11.35 20.95
CA ASN A 2 -17.47 12.46 20.38
C ASN A 2 -17.20 12.18 18.89
N TRP A 3 -18.20 12.50 18.06
CA TRP A 3 -18.28 12.20 16.63
C TRP A 3 -17.36 13.07 15.76
N PHE A 4 -16.83 14.17 16.31
CA PHE A 4 -16.02 15.15 15.57
C PHE A 4 -14.54 15.04 15.93
N LYS A 5 -13.81 14.06 15.37
CA LYS A 5 -12.33 14.13 15.37
C LYS A 5 -11.92 15.37 14.56
N LYS A 6 -11.34 16.36 15.23
CA LYS A 6 -10.82 17.60 14.61
C LYS A 6 -9.69 17.23 13.65
N SER A 7 -9.76 17.73 12.42
CA SER A 7 -8.69 17.52 11.43
C SER A 7 -7.51 18.44 11.70
N SER A 8 -6.30 17.92 11.62
CA SER A 8 -5.04 18.65 11.73
C SER A 8 -4.33 18.71 10.38
N THR A 9 -3.35 19.61 10.26
CA THR A 9 -2.47 19.64 9.08
C THR A 9 -1.53 18.42 9.12
N CYS A 10 -1.32 17.78 7.97
CA CYS A 10 -0.36 16.70 7.84
C CYS A 10 1.05 17.18 8.16
N SER A 11 1.77 16.49 9.05
CA SER A 11 3.13 16.83 9.48
C SER A 11 4.23 16.58 8.43
N HIS A 12 3.88 16.05 7.25
CA HIS A 12 4.84 15.68 6.21
C HIS A 12 4.75 16.58 4.97
N CYS A 13 3.55 16.81 4.44
CA CYS A 13 3.38 17.77 3.34
C CYS A 13 3.10 19.19 3.81
N ASN A 14 2.64 19.39 5.05
CA ASN A 14 2.16 20.68 5.57
C ASN A 14 1.06 21.37 4.75
N THR A 15 0.49 20.67 3.75
CA THR A 15 -0.54 21.19 2.85
C THR A 15 -1.89 20.54 3.14
N ASN A 16 -1.94 19.21 3.16
CA ASN A 16 -3.20 18.47 3.26
C ASN A 16 -3.70 18.44 4.71
N LYS A 17 -5.01 18.62 4.91
CA LYS A 17 -5.69 18.32 6.18
C LYS A 17 -5.98 16.83 6.28
N THR A 18 -5.84 16.28 7.47
CA THR A 18 -6.09 14.86 7.74
C THR A 18 -6.72 14.68 9.11
N LYS A 19 -7.57 13.65 9.24
CA LYS A 19 -8.04 13.12 10.53
C LYS A 19 -7.34 11.81 10.89
N ARG A 20 -6.50 11.30 9.98
CA ARG A 20 -5.77 10.04 10.10
C ARG A 20 -4.42 10.29 10.74
N GLU A 21 -3.95 9.27 11.44
CA GLU A 21 -2.65 9.26 12.09
C GLU A 21 -1.83 8.12 11.51
N PHE A 22 -0.53 8.32 11.35
CA PHE A 22 0.44 7.30 10.99
C PHE A 22 1.61 7.41 11.96
N GLU A 23 1.98 6.30 12.60
CA GLU A 23 3.06 6.26 13.61
C GLU A 23 2.90 7.34 14.71
N GLY A 24 1.66 7.55 15.16
CA GLY A 24 1.33 8.51 16.22
C GLY A 24 1.34 9.98 15.81
N ARG A 25 1.45 10.29 14.51
CA ARG A 25 1.45 11.68 14.00
C ARG A 25 0.37 11.91 12.94
N PRO A 26 -0.16 13.14 12.80
CA PRO A 26 -1.11 13.46 11.75
C PRO A 26 -0.50 13.34 10.35
N THR A 27 -0.94 12.35 9.57
CA THR A 27 -0.38 12.06 8.24
C THR A 27 -1.51 11.89 7.23
N CYS A 28 -1.41 12.57 6.09
CA CYS A 28 -2.38 12.42 5.00
C CYS A 28 -2.14 11.11 4.25
N PRO A 29 -3.15 10.58 3.52
CA PRO A 29 -3.01 9.34 2.76
C PRO A 29 -1.81 9.34 1.81
N ASP A 30 -1.61 10.41 1.04
CA ASP A 30 -0.49 10.52 0.10
C ASP A 30 0.87 10.43 0.77
N CYS A 31 1.05 11.14 1.89
CA CYS A 31 2.30 11.10 2.64
C CYS A 31 2.54 9.74 3.26
N LYS A 32 1.51 9.09 3.81
CA LYS A 32 1.61 7.72 4.32
C LYS A 32 2.08 6.78 3.22
N THR A 33 1.45 6.81 2.05
CA THR A 33 1.84 5.97 0.91
C THR A 33 3.27 6.23 0.47
N LYS A 34 3.69 7.50 0.33
CA LYS A 34 5.08 7.85 -0.01
C LYS A 34 6.07 7.31 1.02
N MET A 35 5.75 7.39 2.30
CA MET A 35 6.59 6.84 3.37
C MET A 35 6.70 5.32 3.28
N LEU A 36 5.58 4.61 3.09
CA LEU A 36 5.58 3.16 2.93
C LEU A 36 6.39 2.73 1.70
N LEU A 37 6.16 3.36 0.54
CA LEU A 37 6.94 3.11 -0.68
C LEU A 37 8.44 3.39 -0.52
N SER A 38 8.82 4.38 0.30
CA SER A 38 10.23 4.69 0.54
C SER A 38 10.96 3.66 1.40
N ARG A 39 10.23 2.84 2.17
CA ARG A 39 10.79 1.77 3.03
C ARG A 39 10.95 0.45 2.29
N GLU A 40 10.33 0.34 1.13
CA GLU A 40 10.36 -0.87 0.31
C GLU A 40 11.73 -1.07 -0.36
N PRO A 41 12.33 -2.26 -0.24
CA PRO A 41 13.63 -2.52 -0.85
C PRO A 41 13.51 -2.62 -2.37
N LYS A 42 14.58 -2.22 -3.04
CA LYS A 42 14.73 -2.41 -4.48
C LYS A 42 15.00 -3.89 -4.77
N ARG A 43 14.19 -4.49 -5.63
CA ARG A 43 14.30 -5.90 -6.01
C ARG A 43 14.60 -6.07 -7.50
N ILE A 44 15.16 -7.21 -7.82
CA ILE A 44 15.49 -7.63 -9.19
C ILE A 44 14.60 -8.81 -9.56
N CYS A 45 14.05 -8.79 -10.77
CA CYS A 45 13.26 -9.86 -11.33
C CYS A 45 14.13 -11.13 -11.49
N PRO A 46 13.76 -12.26 -10.88
CA PRO A 46 14.53 -13.50 -11.00
C PRO A 46 14.39 -14.17 -12.38
N VAL A 47 13.47 -13.70 -13.23
CA VAL A 47 13.23 -14.26 -14.57
C VAL A 47 14.09 -13.58 -15.63
N ASP A 48 14.22 -12.25 -15.58
CA ASP A 48 14.83 -11.46 -16.66
C ASP A 48 15.85 -10.42 -16.19
N GLY A 49 16.10 -10.30 -14.89
CA GLY A 49 17.11 -9.41 -14.30
C GLY A 49 16.71 -7.93 -14.23
N GLU A 50 15.49 -7.56 -14.64
CA GLU A 50 15.04 -6.16 -14.57
C GLU A 50 14.76 -5.70 -13.14
N VAL A 51 14.90 -4.39 -12.88
CA VAL A 51 14.46 -3.81 -11.61
C VAL A 51 12.94 -3.85 -11.53
N LEU A 52 12.41 -4.39 -10.44
CA LEU A 52 10.97 -4.41 -10.20
C LEU A 52 10.46 -2.99 -9.89
N THR A 53 9.34 -2.62 -10.52
CA THR A 53 8.64 -1.36 -10.28
C THR A 53 7.61 -1.54 -9.18
N LYS A 54 7.56 -0.60 -8.23
CA LYS A 54 6.58 -0.56 -7.14
C LYS A 54 5.28 0.08 -7.63
N GLU A 55 4.19 -0.66 -7.57
CA GLU A 55 2.83 -0.14 -7.76
C GLU A 55 2.11 -0.17 -6.41
N HIS A 56 1.16 0.74 -6.17
CA HIS A 56 0.36 0.70 -4.94
C HIS A 56 -1.13 0.87 -5.25
N SER A 57 -1.96 0.11 -4.54
CA SER A 57 -3.41 0.19 -4.64
C SER A 57 -4.02 -0.23 -3.31
N ASN A 58 -5.03 0.50 -2.82
CA ASN A 58 -5.76 0.19 -1.60
C ASN A 58 -4.87 -0.20 -0.39
N GLU A 59 -3.76 0.54 -0.20
CA GLU A 59 -2.76 0.32 0.87
C GLU A 59 -1.86 -0.92 0.71
N ILE A 60 -1.98 -1.62 -0.42
CA ILE A 60 -1.13 -2.75 -0.82
C ILE A 60 -0.08 -2.23 -1.79
N ILE A 61 1.18 -2.63 -1.59
CA ILE A 61 2.28 -2.38 -2.50
C ILE A 61 2.56 -3.67 -3.27
N LEU A 62 2.85 -3.57 -4.56
CA LEU A 62 3.08 -4.69 -5.46
C LEU A 62 4.35 -4.48 -6.26
N ASP A 63 5.15 -5.54 -6.42
CA ASP A 63 6.34 -5.52 -7.24
C ASP A 63 6.05 -6.11 -8.61
N ARG A 64 5.98 -5.25 -9.64
CA ARG A 64 5.76 -5.67 -11.01
C ARG A 64 7.04 -5.57 -11.82
N CYS A 65 7.37 -6.61 -12.57
CA CYS A 65 8.43 -6.53 -13.58
C CYS A 65 7.90 -5.78 -14.81
N PRO A 66 8.56 -4.70 -15.28
CA PRO A 66 8.12 -3.98 -16.46
C PRO A 66 8.27 -4.79 -17.77
N LYS A 67 9.12 -5.83 -17.77
CA LYS A 67 9.47 -6.64 -18.95
C LYS A 67 8.67 -7.95 -19.02
N CYS A 68 8.91 -8.91 -18.13
CA CYS A 68 8.15 -10.17 -18.12
C CYS A 68 6.71 -10.05 -17.61
N LYS A 69 6.32 -8.90 -17.04
CA LYS A 69 4.99 -8.63 -16.44
C LYS A 69 4.66 -9.50 -15.21
N GLY A 70 5.63 -10.25 -14.68
CA GLY A 70 5.48 -10.99 -13.44
C GLY A 70 5.21 -10.08 -12.25
N ILE A 71 4.39 -10.57 -11.31
CA ILE A 71 4.07 -9.92 -10.03
C ILE A 71 4.77 -10.72 -8.92
N TRP A 72 5.47 -10.01 -8.05
CA TRP A 72 6.20 -10.57 -6.92
C TRP A 72 5.65 -9.97 -5.63
N LEU A 73 5.48 -10.83 -4.63
CA LEU A 73 4.87 -10.48 -3.34
C LEU A 73 5.84 -10.83 -2.22
N ASP A 74 5.84 -9.99 -1.19
CA ASP A 74 6.57 -10.23 0.05
C ASP A 74 5.82 -11.19 0.98
N PRO A 75 6.53 -11.77 1.97
CA PRO A 75 5.89 -12.52 3.03
C PRO A 75 4.77 -11.70 3.71
N GLY A 76 3.57 -12.26 3.77
CA GLY A 76 2.40 -11.61 4.38
C GLY A 76 1.57 -10.73 3.44
N GLU A 77 2.06 -10.37 2.25
CA GLU A 77 1.29 -9.54 1.31
C GLU A 77 0.12 -10.31 0.68
N ILE A 78 0.28 -11.61 0.44
CA ILE A 78 -0.81 -12.47 -0.05
C ILE A 78 -1.98 -12.46 0.96
N GLU A 79 -1.68 -12.54 2.25
CA GLU A 79 -2.66 -12.50 3.32
C GLU A 79 -3.35 -11.14 3.39
N ALA A 80 -2.60 -10.04 3.25
CA ALA A 80 -3.17 -8.69 3.18
C ALA A 80 -4.12 -8.53 1.98
N ILE A 81 -3.75 -9.05 0.80
CA ILE A 81 -4.60 -9.06 -0.40
C ILE A 81 -5.89 -9.87 -0.14
N LYS A 82 -5.77 -11.03 0.50
CA LYS A 82 -6.94 -11.86 0.84
C LYS A 82 -7.88 -11.15 1.81
N GLU A 83 -7.35 -10.51 2.85
CA GLU A 83 -8.20 -9.79 3.80
C GLU A 83 -8.87 -8.57 3.15
N ALA A 84 -8.16 -7.84 2.29
CA ALA A 84 -8.73 -6.74 1.52
C ALA A 84 -9.86 -7.22 0.59
N ALA A 85 -9.65 -8.31 -0.14
CA ALA A 85 -10.66 -8.86 -1.05
C ALA A 85 -11.91 -9.36 -0.30
N LYS A 86 -11.75 -9.98 0.88
CA LYS A 86 -12.91 -10.32 1.74
C LYS A 86 -13.68 -9.08 2.18
N ALA A 87 -12.98 -8.01 2.59
CA ALA A 87 -13.59 -6.77 3.04
C ALA A 87 -14.35 -6.06 1.90
N GLU A 88 -13.88 -6.16 0.66
CA GLU A 88 -14.55 -5.62 -0.52
C GLU A 88 -15.65 -6.54 -1.09
N GLY A 89 -15.94 -7.66 -0.42
CA GLY A 89 -16.97 -8.61 -0.86
C GLY A 89 -16.62 -9.35 -2.15
N LEU A 90 -15.35 -9.32 -2.58
CA LEU A 90 -14.87 -10.13 -3.68
C LEU A 90 -14.79 -11.59 -3.22
N ALA A 91 -15.54 -12.47 -3.89
CA ALA A 91 -15.43 -13.90 -3.67
C ALA A 91 -14.01 -14.37 -4.02
N LEU A 92 -13.22 -14.74 -3.00
CA LEU A 92 -11.88 -15.31 -3.16
C LEU A 92 -11.92 -16.80 -3.59
N GLY A 93 -12.77 -17.10 -4.56
CA GLY A 93 -12.78 -18.34 -5.34
C GLY A 93 -13.92 -19.30 -5.06
N MET A 94 -14.59 -19.71 -6.14
CA MET A 94 -14.72 -21.13 -6.50
C MET A 94 -14.39 -21.24 -7.99
N VAL A 95 -13.18 -21.70 -8.31
CA VAL A 95 -12.95 -22.49 -9.52
C VAL A 95 -12.82 -23.91 -8.98
N LEU A 96 -13.95 -24.62 -8.94
CA LEU A 96 -13.95 -26.08 -8.99
C LEU A 96 -13.94 -26.48 -10.47
#